data_AF-A0AAE3FMZ4-F1
#
_entry.id   AF-A0AAE3FMZ4-F1
#
_cell.length_a   1.000
_cell.length_b   1.000
_cell.length_c   1.000
_cell.angle_alpha   90.00
_cell.angle_beta   90.00
_cell.angle_gamma   90.00
#
_symmetry.space_group_name_H-M   'P 1'
#
loop_
_entity.id
_entity.type
_entity.pdbx_description
1 polymer ?
#
loop_
_entity_poly.entity_id
_entity_poly.type
_entity_poly.pdbx_seq_one_letter_code
_entity_poly.pdbx_strand_id
1 'polypeptide(L)' 'MIEKYPVLEILSEAELEAYEAVELGTSGVREFARQTDRKPGTISTLLRRARRKVKLEVLDAEEVAFPGDETEGSA' A
#
# COMPACT_ATOMS: atom_id res chain seq x y z
N MET A 1 -14.76 -0.34 3.15
CA MET A 1 -13.28 -0.35 3.30
C MET A 1 -12.62 0.65 2.36
N ILE A 2 -13.13 0.86 1.13
CA ILE A 2 -12.64 1.87 0.18
C ILE A 2 -12.81 3.33 0.71
N GLU A 3 -13.85 3.60 1.52
CA GLU A 3 -14.09 4.93 2.12
C GLU A 3 -12.92 5.51 2.93
N LYS A 4 -11.98 4.68 3.43
CA LYS A 4 -10.87 5.16 4.27
C LYS A 4 -9.61 5.52 3.47
N TYR A 5 -9.47 5.00 2.24
CA TYR A 5 -8.31 5.24 1.38
C TYR A 5 -8.75 5.31 -0.09
N PRO A 6 -9.30 6.46 -0.55
CA PRO A 6 -9.78 6.61 -1.94
C PRO A 6 -8.67 6.38 -2.97
N VAL A 7 -7.43 6.67 -2.58
CA VAL A 7 -6.21 6.42 -3.36
C VAL A 7 -5.94 4.94 -3.68
N LEU A 8 -6.72 4.02 -3.10
CA LEU A 8 -6.64 2.59 -3.43
C LEU A 8 -7.52 2.23 -4.64
N GLU A 9 -8.50 3.04 -5.02
CA GLU A 9 -9.39 2.78 -6.17
C GLU A 9 -8.64 2.82 -7.52
N ILE A 10 -7.52 3.55 -7.59
CA ILE A 10 -6.64 3.64 -8.77
C ILE A 10 -5.70 2.44 -8.96
N LEU A 11 -5.61 1.58 -7.95
CA LEU A 11 -4.84 0.35 -8.03
C LEU A 11 -5.64 -0.71 -8.78
N SER A 12 -4.96 -1.50 -9.61
CA SER A 12 -5.59 -2.71 -10.13
C SER A 12 -5.80 -3.73 -9.01
N GLU A 13 -6.75 -4.67 -9.16
CA GLU A 13 -7.03 -5.69 -8.14
C GLU A 13 -5.76 -6.39 -7.64
N ALA A 14 -4.86 -6.78 -8.54
CA ALA A 14 -3.60 -7.42 -8.18
C ALA A 14 -2.60 -6.50 -7.46
N GLU A 15 -2.64 -5.20 -7.73
CA GLU A 15 -1.83 -4.19 -7.05
C GLU A 15 -2.41 -3.88 -5.67
N LEU A 16 -3.73 -3.75 -5.58
CA LEU A 16 -4.48 -3.52 -4.36
C LEU A 16 -4.27 -4.65 -3.37
N GLU A 17 -4.49 -5.89 -3.79
CA GLU A 17 -4.36 -7.07 -2.94
C GLU A 17 -2.93 -7.21 -2.38
N ALA A 18 -1.91 -6.91 -3.20
CA ALA A 18 -0.53 -6.90 -2.76
C ALA A 18 -0.23 -5.75 -1.79
N TYR A 19 -0.75 -4.55 -2.08
CA TYR A 19 -0.56 -3.36 -1.25
C TYR A 19 -1.28 -3.51 0.11
N GLU A 20 -2.50 -4.02 0.10
CA GLU A 20 -3.26 -4.32 1.32
C GLU A 20 -2.56 -5.39 2.15
N ALA A 21 -2.14 -6.50 1.55
CA ALA A 21 -1.51 -7.57 2.32
C ALA A 21 -0.16 -7.18 2.94
N VAL A 22 0.63 -6.35 2.24
CA VAL A 22 2.02 -6.04 2.60
C VAL A 22 2.21 -4.69 3.30
N GLU A 23 1.50 -3.64 2.90
CA GLU A 23 1.62 -2.30 3.51
C GLU A 23 0.59 -2.08 4.62
N LEU A 24 -0.65 -2.49 4.40
CA LEU A 24 -1.74 -2.31 5.36
C LEU A 24 -1.90 -3.51 6.31
N GLY A 25 -1.48 -4.68 5.84
CA GLY A 25 -1.51 -5.95 6.56
C GLY A 25 -0.20 -6.23 7.28
N THR A 26 -0.09 -7.47 7.77
CA THR A 26 1.09 -7.95 8.50
C THR A 26 1.96 -8.89 7.69
N SER A 27 1.60 -9.19 6.44
CA SER A 27 2.23 -10.23 5.63
C SER A 27 3.42 -9.66 4.86
N GLY A 28 4.60 -10.28 4.98
CA GLY A 28 5.76 -9.89 4.17
C GLY A 28 5.60 -10.30 2.69
N VAL A 29 6.32 -9.63 1.78
CA VAL A 29 6.33 -9.93 0.32
C VAL A 29 6.50 -11.42 0.01
N ARG A 30 7.40 -12.10 0.71
CA ARG A 30 7.68 -13.53 0.51
C ARG A 30 6.58 -14.43 1.03
N GLU A 31 5.87 -13.99 2.06
CA GLU A 31 4.76 -14.73 2.65
C GLU A 31 3.52 -14.62 1.76
N PHE A 32 3.20 -13.41 1.33
CA PHE A 32 2.12 -13.16 0.38
C PHE A 32 2.37 -13.85 -0.98
N ALA A 33 3.62 -13.86 -1.45
CA ALA A 33 4.02 -14.63 -2.63
C ALA A 33 3.73 -16.15 -2.49
N ARG A 34 3.98 -16.73 -1.31
CA ARG A 34 3.69 -18.15 -1.05
C ARG A 34 2.19 -18.43 -0.98
N GLN A 35 1.42 -17.54 -0.37
CA GLN A 35 -0.03 -17.70 -0.22
C GLN A 35 -0.75 -17.60 -1.58
N THR A 36 -0.25 -16.75 -2.47
CA THR A 36 -0.86 -16.50 -3.79
C THR A 36 -0.28 -17.35 -4.92
N ASP A 37 0.68 -18.23 -4.61
CA ASP A 37 1.48 -19.00 -5.59
C ASP A 37 2.12 -18.11 -6.69
N ARG A 38 2.50 -16.89 -6.30
CA ARG A 38 3.12 -15.92 -7.21
C ARG A 38 4.62 -15.84 -6.98
N LYS A 39 5.36 -15.47 -8.02
CA LYS A 39 6.79 -15.18 -7.89
C LYS A 39 6.97 -13.91 -7.02
N PRO A 40 7.90 -13.90 -6.05
CA PRO A 40 8.18 -12.73 -5.24
C PRO A 40 8.52 -11.49 -6.06
N GLY A 41 9.21 -11.66 -7.20
CA GLY A 41 9.53 -10.56 -8.12
C GLY A 41 8.30 -9.91 -8.76
N THR A 42 7.23 -10.68 -8.98
CA THR A 42 5.95 -10.14 -9.47
C THR A 42 5.30 -9.28 -8.40
N ILE A 43 5.28 -9.75 -7.16
CA ILE A 43 4.70 -9.03 -6.02
C ILE A 43 5.46 -7.71 -5.79
N SER A 44 6.80 -7.75 -5.82
CA SER A 44 7.62 -6.53 -5.73
C SER A 44 7.34 -5.53 -6.86
N THR A 45 7.05 -6.02 -8.07
CA THR A 45 6.70 -5.17 -9.22
C THR A 45 5.33 -4.52 -9.02
N LEU A 46 4.35 -5.28 -8.54
CA LEU A 46 3.01 -4.79 -8.23
C LEU A 46 3.06 -3.72 -7.14
N LEU A 47 3.77 -3.99 -6.04
CA LEU A 47 3.97 -3.03 -4.95
C LEU A 47 4.67 -1.75 -5.42
N ARG A 48 5.71 -1.88 -6.25
CA ARG A 48 6.41 -0.71 -6.79
C ARG A 48 5.49 0.17 -7.63
N ARG A 49 4.62 -0.44 -8.45
CA ARG A 49 3.64 0.30 -9.25
C ARG A 49 2.56 0.91 -8.36
N ALA A 50 2.04 0.16 -7.39
CA ALA A 50 1.05 0.63 -6.45
C ALA A 50 1.54 1.85 -5.68
N ARG A 51 2.72 1.77 -5.05
CA ARG A 51 3.37 2.89 -4.35
C ARG A 51 3.56 4.11 -5.25
N ARG A 52 3.91 3.91 -6.53
CA ARG A 52 4.10 5.02 -7.46
C ARG A 52 2.78 5.73 -7.78
N LYS A 53 1.70 4.98 -8.00
CA LYS A 53 0.38 5.56 -8.29
C LYS A 53 -0.18 6.26 -7.05
N VAL A 54 -0.12 5.61 -5.88
CA VAL A 54 -0.51 6.21 -4.61
C VAL A 54 0.28 7.49 -4.34
N LYS A 55 1.60 7.48 -4.57
CA LYS A 55 2.42 8.68 -4.42
C LYS A 55 2.05 9.77 -5.43
N LEU A 56 1.74 9.43 -6.68
CA LEU A 56 1.34 10.41 -7.68
C LEU A 56 0.05 11.11 -7.28
N GLU A 57 -0.89 10.34 -6.74
CA GLU A 57 -2.21 10.84 -6.36
C GLU A 57 -2.21 11.55 -5.01
N VAL A 58 -1.35 11.16 -4.07
CA VAL A 58 -1.11 11.94 -2.86
C VAL A 58 -0.49 13.30 -3.19
N LEU A 59 0.32 13.41 -4.26
CA LEU A 59 0.86 14.69 -4.73
C LEU A 59 -0.23 15.58 -5.40
N ASP A 60 -1.26 14.99 -5.98
CA ASP A 60 -2.45 15.71 -6.47
C ASP A 60 -3.45 16.01 -5.32
N ALA A 61 -3.41 15.21 -4.25
CA ALA A 61 -4.26 15.31 -3.06
C ALA A 61 -3.59 16.03 -1.89
N GLU A 62 -2.48 16.76 -2.09
CA GLU A 62 -1.84 17.65 -1.09
C GLU A 62 -2.73 18.86 -0.68
N GLU A 63 -4.05 18.66 -0.59
CA GLU A 63 -4.96 19.45 0.23
C GLU A 63 -5.63 18.62 1.34
N VAL A 64 -5.11 17.43 1.66
CA VAL A 64 -5.56 16.65 2.84
C VAL A 64 -4.42 16.48 3.83
N ALA A 65 -4.41 17.37 4.81
CA ALA A 65 -3.55 17.29 5.99
C ALA A 65 -3.65 15.89 6.63
N PHE A 66 -2.54 15.17 6.73
CA PHE A 66 -2.40 14.00 7.60
C PHE A 66 -2.34 14.48 9.05
N PRO A 67 -3.31 14.17 9.93
CA PRO A 67 -3.15 14.41 11.35
C PRO A 67 -2.46 13.20 12.00
N GLY A 68 -1.33 13.45 12.66
CA GLY A 68 -0.82 12.61 13.73
C GLY A 68 0.23 11.58 13.33
N ASP A 69 1.48 12.03 13.13
CA ASP A 69 2.64 11.30 13.66
C ASP A 69 3.13 12.05 14.90
N GLU A 70 2.31 12.03 15.96
CA GLU A 70 2.77 12.26 17.32
C GLU A 70 3.02 10.88 17.94
N THR A 71 4.20 10.34 17.70
CA THR A 71 4.76 9.32 18.58
C THR A 71 5.30 10.02 19.83
N GLU A 72 4.42 10.26 20.81
CA GLU A 72 4.85 10.56 22.17
C GLU A 72 5.61 9.35 22.75
N GLY A 73 6.79 9.65 23.29
CA GLY A 73 7.38 8.92 24.42
C GLY A 73 8.42 7.86 24.08
N SER A 74 9.70 8.16 24.31
CA SER A 74 10.34 7.84 25.60
C SER A 74 11.85 8.12 25.57
N ALA A 75 12.34 8.61 26.72
CA ALA A 75 13.73 8.83 27.17
C ALA A 75 14.38 10.19 26.88
#